data_AF-A0A957WZ91-F1
#
_entry.id   AF-A0A957WZ91-F1
#
_cell.length_a   1.000
_cell.length_b   1.000
_cell.length_c   1.000
_cell.angle_alpha   90.00
_cell.angle_beta   90.00
_cell.angle_gamma   90.00
#
_symmetry.space_group_name_H-M   'P 1'
#
loop_
_entity.id
_entity.type
_entity.pdbx_description
1 polymer ?
#
loop_
_entity_poly.entity_id
_entity_poly.type
_entity_poly.pdbx_seq_one_letter_code
_entity_poly.pdbx_strand_id
1 'polypeptide(L)'
;MQTRTGNYPIGFRMRGWTNNVSFEEVLRWTKENGLGGVDIGSNADTVGQQVLDAGLWIGTADLRNARRLLSANAETRAAGLAENKA
;
A
#
# COMPACT_ATOMS: atom_id res chain seq x y z
N MET A 1 -17.41 -7.30 0.12
CA MET A 1 -17.17 -8.09 -1.10
C MET A 1 -16.12 -9.11 -0.77
N GLN A 2 -16.45 -10.37 -1.03
CA GLN A 2 -15.59 -11.50 -0.74
C GLN A 2 -15.61 -12.47 -1.91
N THR A 3 -14.58 -13.31 -2.01
CA THR A 3 -14.56 -14.41 -2.97
C THR A 3 -15.68 -15.40 -2.65
N ARG A 4 -16.31 -15.94 -3.70
CA ARG A 4 -17.38 -16.95 -3.56
C ARG A 4 -16.90 -18.22 -2.84
N THR A 5 -15.63 -18.55 -2.99
CA THR A 5 -14.97 -19.69 -2.34
C THR A 5 -13.96 -19.16 -1.33
N GLY A 6 -14.07 -19.59 -0.07
CA GLY A 6 -13.13 -19.24 1.00
C GLY A 6 -13.38 -17.89 1.69
N ASN A 7 -14.37 -17.10 1.25
CA ASN A 7 -14.77 -15.82 1.88
C ASN A 7 -13.61 -14.83 2.07
N TYR A 8 -12.65 -14.80 1.14
CA TYR A 8 -11.50 -13.91 1.25
C TYR A 8 -11.89 -12.47 0.86
N PRO A 9 -11.41 -11.44 1.59
CA PRO A 9 -11.66 -10.06 1.24
C PRO A 9 -11.08 -9.74 -0.15
N ILE A 10 -11.84 -9.00 -0.96
CA ILE A 10 -11.34 -8.49 -2.25
C ILE A 10 -10.84 -7.05 -2.03
N GLY A 11 -9.59 -6.81 -2.40
CA GLY A 11 -8.96 -5.49 -2.38
C GLY A 11 -8.44 -5.10 -3.76
N PHE A 12 -7.79 -3.94 -3.83
CA PHE A 12 -7.23 -3.43 -5.09
C PHE A 12 -5.96 -2.63 -4.88
N ARG A 13 -5.19 -2.51 -5.96
CA ARG A 13 -4.03 -1.64 -6.03
C ARG A 13 -4.35 -0.33 -6.71
N MET A 14 -4.03 0.77 -6.03
CA MET A 14 -4.04 2.08 -6.64
C MET A 14 -2.82 2.22 -7.57
N ARG A 15 -3.06 2.25 -8.89
CA ARG A 15 -2.02 2.61 -9.87
C ARG A 15 -2.34 3.95 -10.51
N GLY A 16 -1.50 4.96 -10.25
CA GLY A 16 -1.53 6.22 -10.99
C GLY A 16 -2.77 7.08 -10.75
N TRP A 17 -3.31 7.09 -9.53
CA TRP A 17 -4.41 7.99 -9.23
C TRP A 17 -3.98 9.44 -9.39
N THR A 18 -4.84 10.21 -10.03
CA THR A 18 -4.61 11.60 -10.39
C THR A 18 -4.46 12.42 -9.12
N ASN A 19 -3.70 13.53 -9.19
CA ASN A 19 -3.43 14.44 -8.07
C ASN A 19 -4.68 15.09 -7.42
N ASN A 20 -5.89 14.63 -7.78
CA ASN A 20 -7.16 15.27 -7.54
C ASN A 20 -8.05 14.52 -6.55
N VAL A 21 -7.60 13.40 -5.98
CA VAL A 21 -8.39 12.66 -4.98
C VAL A 21 -7.53 12.30 -3.78
N SER A 22 -8.04 12.63 -2.60
CA SER A 22 -7.34 12.40 -1.33
C SER A 22 -7.35 10.91 -0.96
N PHE A 23 -6.39 10.49 -0.13
CA PHE A 23 -6.34 9.12 0.35
C PHE A 23 -7.56 8.75 1.20
N GLU A 24 -8.08 9.69 2.00
CA GLU A 24 -9.31 9.49 2.79
C GLU A 24 -10.51 9.16 1.89
N GLU A 25 -10.66 9.86 0.76
CA GLU A 25 -11.72 9.59 -0.21
C GLU A 25 -11.59 8.20 -0.83
N VAL A 26 -10.37 7.68 -1.01
CA VAL A 26 -10.15 6.28 -1.39
C VAL A 26 -10.75 5.34 -0.36
N LEU A 27 -10.39 5.52 0.92
CA LEU A 27 -10.79 4.60 1.97
C LEU A 27 -12.31 4.64 2.16
N ARG A 28 -12.92 5.82 2.04
CA ARG A 28 -14.37 5.98 2.01
C ARG A 28 -14.99 5.21 0.84
N TRP A 29 -14.52 5.47 -0.39
CA TRP A 29 -15.04 4.81 -1.60
C TRP A 29 -14.87 3.28 -1.53
N THR A 30 -13.74 2.81 -0.99
CA THR A 30 -13.42 1.39 -0.80
C THR A 30 -14.50 0.72 0.05
N LYS A 31 -14.84 1.33 1.19
CA LYS A 31 -15.90 0.82 2.07
C LYS A 31 -17.28 0.87 1.43
N GLU A 32 -17.62 1.98 0.78
CA GLU A 32 -18.92 2.17 0.11
C GLU A 32 -19.17 1.10 -0.96
N ASN A 33 -18.12 0.65 -1.64
CA ASN A 33 -18.20 -0.42 -2.65
C ASN A 33 -18.00 -1.82 -2.06
N GLY A 34 -17.91 -1.93 -0.73
CA GLY A 34 -17.74 -3.17 0.00
C GLY A 34 -16.39 -3.84 -0.24
N LEU A 35 -15.37 -3.15 -0.72
CA LEU A 35 -14.03 -3.73 -0.82
C LEU A 35 -13.40 -3.84 0.57
N GLY A 36 -12.59 -4.88 0.77
CA GLY A 36 -12.06 -5.24 2.07
C GLY A 36 -10.65 -4.76 2.35
N GLY A 37 -9.96 -4.18 1.35
CA GLY A 37 -8.58 -3.75 1.52
C GLY A 37 -8.00 -2.99 0.34
N VAL A 38 -6.83 -2.41 0.58
CA VAL A 38 -6.07 -1.63 -0.39
C VAL A 38 -4.60 -2.03 -0.36
N ASP A 39 -3.95 -1.97 -1.52
CA ASP A 39 -2.49 -2.01 -1.60
C ASP A 39 -1.93 -0.59 -1.54
N ILE A 40 -0.89 -0.38 -0.73
CA ILE A 40 -0.28 0.93 -0.49
C ILE A 40 1.14 1.00 -1.05
N GLY A 41 1.56 2.22 -1.38
CA GLY A 41 2.85 2.51 -1.99
C GLY A 41 4.00 2.60 -0.98
N SER A 42 5.11 3.19 -1.41
CA SER A 42 6.34 3.34 -0.62
C SER A 42 6.20 4.27 0.60
N ASN A 43 5.05 4.92 0.76
CA ASN A 43 4.67 5.75 1.91
C ASN A 43 3.85 4.97 2.96
N ALA A 44 3.96 3.64 2.97
CA ALA A 44 3.19 2.76 3.84
C ALA A 44 3.30 3.10 5.33
N ASP A 45 4.46 3.59 5.77
CA ASP A 45 4.70 4.06 7.14
C ASP A 45 3.88 5.30 7.52
N THR A 46 3.50 6.11 6.52
CA THR A 46 2.73 7.34 6.74
C THR A 46 1.22 7.08 6.65
N VAL A 47 0.80 6.21 5.73
CA VAL A 47 -0.64 6.02 5.42
C VAL A 47 -1.20 4.70 5.94
N GLY A 48 -0.36 3.75 6.36
CA GLY A 48 -0.79 2.43 6.81
C GLY A 48 -1.77 2.50 7.97
N GLN A 49 -1.51 3.35 8.97
CA GLN A 49 -2.42 3.51 10.10
C GLN A 49 -3.80 4.01 9.66
N GLN A 50 -3.89 4.90 8.68
CA GLN A 50 -5.17 5.40 8.16
C GLN A 50 -6.01 4.28 7.54
N VAL A 51 -5.38 3.31 6.87
CA VAL A 51 -6.05 2.12 6.32
C VAL A 51 -6.63 1.26 7.45
N LEU A 52 -5.84 1.02 8.48
CA LEU A 52 -6.24 0.23 9.65
C LEU A 52 -7.37 0.90 10.44
N ASP A 53 -7.26 2.22 10.66
CA ASP A 53 -8.28 3.04 11.33
C ASP A 53 -9.59 3.06 10.53
N ALA A 54 -9.51 2.97 9.20
CA ALA A 54 -10.67 2.82 8.33
C ALA A 54 -11.30 1.41 8.38
N GLY A 55 -10.72 0.44 9.10
CA GLY A 55 -11.20 -0.94 9.17
C GLY A 55 -10.95 -1.74 7.90
N LEU A 56 -9.99 -1.31 7.07
CA LEU A 56 -9.61 -1.97 5.83
C LEU A 56 -8.31 -2.77 6.02
N TRP A 57 -8.14 -3.81 5.21
CA TRP A 57 -6.92 -4.60 5.21
C TRP A 57 -5.84 -3.98 4.30
N ILE A 58 -4.58 -4.06 4.73
CA ILE A 58 -3.43 -3.74 3.86
C ILE A 58 -3.02 -5.02 3.15
N GLY A 59 -3.26 -5.09 1.84
CA GLY A 59 -2.92 -6.27 1.04
C GLY A 59 -1.42 -6.39 0.82
N THR A 60 -0.81 -5.30 0.33
CA THR A 60 0.63 -5.18 0.10
C THR A 60 1.10 -3.77 0.40
N ALA A 61 2.39 -3.65 0.72
CA ALA A 61 3.10 -2.39 0.88
C ALA A 61 4.38 -2.42 0.03
N ASP A 62 4.66 -1.32 -0.68
CA ASP A 62 5.88 -1.25 -1.49
C ASP A 62 7.10 -0.91 -0.64
N LEU A 63 8.24 -1.51 -0.96
CA LEU A 63 9.53 -1.06 -0.47
C LEU A 63 9.83 0.35 -1.00
N ARG A 64 10.40 1.19 -0.13
CA ARG A 64 10.99 2.48 -0.50
C ARG A 64 12.15 2.23 -1.47
N ASN A 65 12.00 2.73 -2.70
CA ASN A 65 13.05 2.70 -3.72
C ASN A 65 13.71 1.31 -3.94
N ALA A 66 12.90 0.29 -4.24
CA ALA A 66 13.36 -1.09 -4.44
C ALA A 66 14.55 -1.25 -5.41
N ARG A 67 14.72 -0.32 -6.37
CA ARG A 67 15.87 -0.35 -7.31
C ARG A 67 17.22 -0.15 -6.62
N ARG A 68 17.29 0.63 -5.54
CA ARG A 68 18.55 0.84 -4.80
C ARG A 68 19.05 -0.43 -4.14
N LEU A 69 18.15 -1.28 -3.66
CA LEU A 69 18.49 -2.59 -3.09
C LEU A 69 19.19 -3.51 -4.09
N LEU A 70 18.91 -3.33 -5.39
CA LEU A 70 19.46 -4.13 -6.48
C LEU A 70 20.68 -3.46 -7.15
N SER A 71 21.16 -2.32 -6.65
CA SER A 71 22.30 -1.62 -7.24
C SER A 71 23.58 -2.47 -7.19
N ALA A 72 24.43 -2.40 -8.22
CA ALA A 72 25.75 -3.02 -8.19
C ALA A 72 26.70 -2.31 -7.19
N ASN A 73 26.45 -1.03 -6.89
CA ASN A 73 27.23 -0.24 -5.94
C ASN A 73 26.81 -0.57 -4.49
N ALA A 74 27.80 -0.93 -3.65
CA ALA A 74 27.55 -1.36 -2.28
C ALA A 74 26.96 -0.26 -1.38
N GLU A 75 27.44 0.98 -1.52
CA GLU A 75 26.93 2.13 -0.75
C GLU A 75 25.48 2.44 -1.10
N THR A 76 25.12 2.35 -2.38
CA THR A 76 23.75 2.54 -2.85
C THR A 76 22.81 1.47 -2.29
N ARG A 77 23.27 0.21 -2.22
CA ARG A 77 22.49 -0.86 -1.56
C ARG A 77 22.33 -0.61 -0.07
N ALA A 78 23.40 -0.19 0.62
CA ALA A 78 23.36 0.12 2.04
C ALA A 78 22.37 1.26 2.35
N ALA A 79 22.35 2.31 1.52
CA ALA A 79 21.36 3.39 1.62
C ALA A 79 19.92 2.87 1.39
N GLY A 80 19.70 2.05 0.36
CA GLY A 80 18.39 1.43 0.12
C GLY A 80 17.92 0.56 1.28
N LEU A 81 18.82 -0.17 1.95
CA LEU A 81 18.51 -0.95 3.15
C LEU A 81 18.11 -0.04 4.32
N ALA A 82 18.87 1.04 4.55
CA ALA A 82 18.57 1.99 5.62
C ALA A 82 17.20 2.66 5.42
N GLU A 83 16.80 2.95 4.19
CA GLU A 83 15.49 3.55 3.87
C GLU A 83 14.30 2.61 4.16
N ASN A 84 14.50 1.29 4.09
CA ASN A 84 13.49 0.26 4.30
C ASN A 84 13.55 -0.40 5.68
N LYS A 85 14.47 0.05 6.55
CA LYS A 85 14.61 -0.51 7.89
C LYS A 85 13.51 0.08 8.79
N ALA A 86 12.78 -0.81 9.48
CA ALA A 86 11.80 -0.46 10.49
C ALA A 86 12.49 0.04 11.78
#